data_AF-A0A6A7C1W8-F1
#
_entry.id   AF-A0A6A7C1W8-F1
#
_cell.length_a   1.000
_cell.length_b   1.000
_cell.length_c   1.000
_cell.angle_alpha   90.00
_cell.angle_beta   90.00
_cell.angle_gamma   90.00
#
_symmetry.space_group_name_H-M   'P 1'
#
loop_
_entity.id
_entity.type
_entity.pdbx_description
1 polymer ?
#
loop_
_entity_poly.entity_id
_entity_poly.type
_entity_poly.pdbx_seq_one_letter_code
_entity_poly.pdbx_strand_id
1 'polypeptide(L)'
;MDRGKRDSSEDVDDAIRASFKRAYEAKFRPLPKEVRETRPEIVEQPVEDDVDDGEEWEGFSEDDQVEVVLHDAPRQYEAVDRRDTKEAKPSSTMASVETDDEERANLRNDLELQRLLKEAHLLDPLTFGNGAVGDRPGKIRLKAVDLRLQELGARSEQEKMPMQHRKGIIAKKDQREIKRRKEAKENGVILERLQKTKTKQRKRERGIGVPSVGKFRGGTLKLSSNDIRSIHRH
;
A
#
# COMPACT_ATOMS: atom_id res chain seq x y z
N MET A 1 -60.29 -17.09 1.27
CA MET A 1 -59.92 -15.88 0.53
C MET A 1 -58.90 -15.14 1.38
N ASP A 2 -57.62 -15.12 0.98
CA ASP A 2 -56.60 -14.33 1.66
C ASP A 2 -55.68 -13.71 0.60
N ARG A 3 -55.97 -12.45 0.25
CA ARG A 3 -55.16 -11.56 -0.59
C ARG A 3 -55.40 -10.15 -0.08
N GLY A 4 -54.52 -9.64 0.78
CA GLY A 4 -54.69 -8.30 1.34
C GLY A 4 -53.48 -7.77 2.10
N LYS A 5 -52.26 -8.05 1.62
CA LYS A 5 -51.04 -7.54 2.29
C LYS A 5 -49.81 -7.36 1.40
N ARG A 6 -50.00 -7.12 0.10
CA ARG A 6 -48.92 -6.86 -0.85
C ARG A 6 -48.80 -5.40 -1.33
N ASP A 7 -49.83 -4.57 -1.12
CA ASP A 7 -49.82 -3.21 -1.67
C ASP A 7 -49.00 -2.20 -0.84
N SER A 8 -48.73 -2.44 0.45
CA SER A 8 -48.06 -1.44 1.30
C SER A 8 -46.53 -1.39 1.17
N SER A 9 -45.89 -2.43 0.62
CA SER A 9 -44.42 -2.45 0.47
C SER A 9 -43.96 -1.73 -0.79
N GLU A 10 -44.75 -1.80 -1.87
CA GLU A 10 -44.42 -1.19 -3.16
C GLU A 10 -44.48 0.35 -3.07
N ASP A 11 -45.45 0.91 -2.34
CA ASP A 11 -45.56 2.35 -2.09
C ASP A 11 -44.35 2.92 -1.31
N VAL A 12 -43.80 2.14 -0.37
CA VAL A 12 -42.63 2.54 0.43
C VAL A 12 -41.36 2.48 -0.43
N ASP A 13 -41.22 1.45 -1.26
CA ASP A 13 -40.09 1.30 -2.18
C ASP A 13 -40.06 2.41 -3.24
N ASP A 14 -41.23 2.82 -3.74
CA ASP A 14 -41.34 3.93 -4.70
C ASP A 14 -41.08 5.29 -4.05
N ALA A 15 -41.52 5.50 -2.81
CA ALA A 15 -41.15 6.69 -2.04
C ALA A 15 -39.63 6.78 -1.80
N ILE A 16 -38.98 5.65 -1.50
CA ILE A 16 -37.53 5.57 -1.33
C ILE A 16 -36.82 5.88 -2.66
N ARG A 17 -37.24 5.27 -3.77
CA ARG A 17 -36.66 5.54 -5.10
C ARG A 17 -36.80 7.01 -5.52
N ALA A 18 -37.94 7.64 -5.24
CA ALA A 18 -38.16 9.06 -5.51
C ALA A 18 -37.20 9.96 -4.70
N SER A 19 -36.96 9.62 -3.43
CA SER A 19 -36.01 10.35 -2.58
C SER A 19 -34.56 10.25 -3.11
N PHE A 20 -34.15 9.07 -3.59
CA PHE A 20 -32.84 8.85 -4.18
C PHE A 20 -32.67 9.59 -5.52
N LYS A 21 -33.69 9.58 -6.40
CA LYS A 21 -33.65 10.33 -7.67
C LYS A 21 -33.46 11.83 -7.43
N ARG A 22 -34.21 12.42 -6.49
CA ARG A 22 -34.10 13.84 -6.14
C ARG A 22 -32.72 14.20 -5.58
N ALA A 23 -32.15 13.35 -4.74
CA ALA A 23 -30.81 13.55 -4.21
C ALA A 23 -29.72 13.39 -5.29
N TYR A 24 -29.93 12.48 -6.25
CA TYR A 24 -29.02 12.25 -7.36
C TYR A 24 -29.03 13.43 -8.35
N GLU A 25 -30.20 13.91 -8.75
CA GLU A 25 -30.35 15.09 -9.63
C GLU A 25 -29.79 16.37 -9.00
N ALA A 26 -29.90 16.52 -7.68
CA ALA A 26 -29.32 17.65 -6.95
C ALA A 26 -27.78 17.63 -6.96
N LYS A 27 -27.18 16.44 -6.88
CA LYS A 27 -25.72 16.25 -6.87
C LYS A 27 -25.12 16.21 -8.27
N PHE A 28 -25.88 15.73 -9.24
CA PHE A 28 -25.49 15.59 -10.64
C PHE A 28 -26.46 16.40 -11.49
N ARG A 29 -26.35 17.73 -11.40
CA ARG A 29 -27.02 18.59 -12.36
C ARG A 29 -26.48 18.23 -13.74
N PRO A 30 -27.33 17.83 -14.69
CA PRO A 30 -26.86 17.57 -16.04
C PRO A 30 -26.22 18.85 -16.57
N LEU A 31 -25.01 18.71 -17.12
CA LEU A 31 -24.30 19.81 -17.78
C LEU A 31 -25.24 20.43 -18.82
N PRO A 32 -25.28 21.77 -18.94
CA PRO A 32 -26.07 22.41 -19.99
C PRO A 32 -25.63 21.84 -21.32
N LYS A 33 -26.56 21.22 -22.05
CA LYS A 33 -26.30 20.74 -23.40
C LYS A 33 -25.99 21.95 -24.24
N GLU A 34 -24.73 22.14 -24.58
CA GLU A 34 -24.36 23.08 -25.64
C GLU A 34 -25.11 22.64 -26.90
N VAL A 35 -25.91 23.56 -27.44
CA VAL A 35 -26.55 23.42 -28.74
C VAL A 35 -25.40 23.33 -29.75
N ARG A 36 -25.01 22.11 -30.12
CA ARG A 36 -24.21 21.89 -31.31
C ARG A 36 -25.07 22.31 -32.50
N GLU A 37 -24.72 23.45 -33.09
CA GLU A 37 -25.31 23.90 -34.34
C GLU A 37 -25.19 22.76 -35.39
N THR A 38 -26.37 22.36 -35.87
CA THR A 38 -26.66 21.61 -37.11
C THR A 38 -25.54 20.77 -37.72
N ARG A 39 -25.63 19.45 -37.55
CA ARG A 39 -25.14 18.46 -38.52
C ARG A 39 -26.38 17.78 -39.13
N PRO A 40 -26.49 17.66 -40.47
CA PRO A 40 -27.75 17.33 -41.12
C PRO A 40 -28.18 15.86 -40.90
N GLU A 41 -29.50 15.76 -40.94
CA GLU A 41 -30.43 14.64 -40.78
C GLU A 41 -30.07 13.39 -41.60
N ILE A 42 -30.02 12.22 -40.94
CA ILE A 42 -30.11 10.92 -41.58
C ILE A 42 -31.22 10.15 -40.88
N VAL A 43 -32.19 9.75 -41.71
CA VAL A 43 -33.49 9.16 -41.43
C VAL A 43 -33.36 7.79 -40.75
N GLU A 44 -34.24 7.53 -39.77
CA GLU A 44 -34.38 6.25 -39.06
C GLU A 44 -34.91 5.12 -39.97
N GLN A 45 -34.39 3.90 -39.81
CA GLN A 45 -35.15 2.67 -40.06
C GLN A 45 -34.90 1.65 -38.93
N PRO A 46 -35.93 0.91 -38.47
CA PRO A 46 -35.80 -0.12 -37.45
C PRO A 46 -35.61 -1.50 -38.10
N VAL A 47 -34.70 -2.33 -37.57
CA VAL A 47 -34.72 -3.78 -37.82
C VAL A 47 -34.18 -4.53 -36.60
N GLU A 48 -34.92 -5.57 -36.22
CA GLU A 48 -34.68 -6.49 -35.11
C GLU A 48 -33.59 -7.53 -35.43
N ASP A 49 -32.96 -8.03 -34.35
CA ASP A 49 -32.33 -9.33 -34.07
C ASP A 49 -31.49 -10.11 -35.10
N ASP A 50 -30.47 -10.77 -34.51
CA ASP A 50 -29.74 -11.99 -34.93
C ASP A 50 -28.34 -11.90 -35.60
N VAL A 51 -27.35 -12.29 -34.76
CA VAL A 51 -26.27 -13.28 -34.99
C VAL A 51 -24.97 -12.87 -35.74
N ASP A 52 -23.87 -12.97 -34.98
CA ASP A 52 -22.53 -13.52 -35.29
C ASP A 52 -21.79 -13.03 -36.54
N ASP A 53 -20.66 -12.34 -36.34
CA ASP A 53 -19.34 -12.84 -36.74
C ASP A 53 -18.24 -11.86 -36.31
N GLY A 54 -17.06 -12.40 -35.99
CA GLY A 54 -15.97 -11.69 -35.31
C GLY A 54 -15.40 -10.50 -36.07
N GLU A 55 -15.40 -9.33 -35.44
CA GLU A 55 -14.59 -8.19 -35.86
C GLU A 55 -13.22 -8.25 -35.18
N GLU A 56 -12.31 -8.87 -35.92
CA GLU A 56 -10.87 -8.78 -35.80
C GLU A 56 -10.45 -7.31 -35.68
N TRP A 57 -9.78 -6.99 -34.57
CA TRP A 57 -9.23 -5.66 -34.29
C TRP A 57 -8.41 -5.17 -35.50
N GLU A 58 -8.94 -4.20 -36.23
CA GLU A 58 -8.29 -3.52 -37.35
C GLU A 58 -7.07 -2.77 -36.80
N GLY A 59 -5.88 -3.24 -37.19
CA GLY A 59 -4.61 -2.65 -36.79
C GLY A 59 -4.54 -1.19 -37.21
N PHE A 60 -4.01 -0.36 -36.32
CA PHE A 60 -3.70 1.05 -36.57
C PHE A 60 -3.09 1.21 -37.96
N SER A 61 -3.79 1.95 -38.83
CA SER A 61 -3.32 2.30 -40.16
C SER A 61 -2.00 3.05 -40.03
N GLU A 62 -0.98 2.54 -40.73
CA GLU A 62 0.41 2.99 -40.76
C GLU A 62 0.58 4.34 -41.50
N ASP A 63 -0.20 5.35 -41.09
CA ASP A 63 -0.05 6.74 -41.52
C ASP A 63 -0.23 7.67 -40.30
N ASP A 64 0.48 7.34 -39.20
CA ASP A 64 0.53 8.16 -38.00
C ASP A 64 1.43 9.38 -38.22
N GLN A 65 0.82 10.48 -38.65
CA GLN A 65 1.43 11.81 -38.52
C GLN A 65 1.51 12.16 -37.02
N VAL A 66 2.65 11.87 -36.40
CA VAL A 66 2.90 12.14 -34.98
C VAL A 66 2.89 13.65 -34.71
N GLU A 67 1.89 14.13 -33.96
CA GLU A 67 1.84 15.51 -33.47
C GLU A 67 2.78 15.68 -32.27
N VAL A 68 3.96 16.26 -32.52
CA VAL A 68 4.94 16.56 -31.46
C VAL A 68 4.65 17.96 -30.90
N VAL A 69 3.99 18.02 -29.74
CA VAL A 69 3.79 19.29 -29.00
C VAL A 69 5.05 19.60 -28.20
N LEU A 70 5.89 20.53 -28.71
CA LEU A 70 7.05 21.09 -28.01
C LEU A 70 6.61 22.21 -27.05
N HIS A 71 6.85 22.03 -25.75
CA HIS A 71 6.68 23.08 -24.74
C HIS A 71 7.99 23.85 -24.51
N ASP A 72 8.41 24.65 -25.48
CA ASP A 72 9.49 25.64 -25.30
C ASP A 72 8.89 27.02 -24.98
N ALA A 73 8.34 27.15 -23.77
CA ALA A 73 8.08 28.48 -23.20
C ALA A 73 9.19 28.77 -22.18
N PRO A 74 10.00 29.84 -22.35
CA PRO A 74 10.88 30.27 -21.28
C PRO A 74 10.01 30.65 -20.08
N ARG A 75 10.20 29.95 -18.96
CA ARG A 75 9.60 30.34 -17.66
C ARG A 75 10.00 31.78 -17.37
N GLN A 76 9.07 32.71 -17.55
CA GLN A 76 9.18 34.05 -16.99
C GLN A 76 9.11 33.87 -15.47
N TYR A 77 10.29 33.90 -14.84
CA TYR A 77 10.37 34.12 -13.40
C TYR A 77 10.02 35.59 -13.20
N GLU A 78 8.78 35.89 -12.84
CA GLU A 78 8.51 37.17 -12.19
C GLU A 78 9.25 37.12 -10.86
N ALA A 79 10.37 37.83 -10.80
CA ALA A 79 11.10 38.08 -9.57
C ALA A 79 10.22 38.97 -8.69
N VAL A 80 9.38 38.35 -7.86
CA VAL A 80 8.73 39.02 -6.75
C VAL A 80 9.83 39.49 -5.80
N ASP A 81 10.11 40.79 -5.84
CA ASP A 81 11.07 41.47 -4.97
C ASP A 81 10.63 41.24 -3.52
N ARG A 82 11.39 40.40 -2.79
CA ARG A 82 11.11 40.02 -1.41
C ARG A 82 11.54 41.12 -0.44
N ARG A 83 10.95 42.30 -0.58
CA ARG A 83 11.08 43.38 0.38
C ARG A 83 9.68 43.93 0.60
N ASP A 84 9.27 43.96 1.87
CA ASP A 84 8.00 44.51 2.36
C ASP A 84 6.83 43.52 2.49
N THR A 85 7.03 42.43 3.22
CA THR A 85 5.98 41.99 4.16
C THR A 85 6.58 41.89 5.55
N LYS A 86 5.97 42.65 6.44
CA LYS A 86 6.46 43.03 7.77
C LYS A 86 6.48 41.81 8.68
N GLU A 87 7.55 41.69 9.45
CA GLU A 87 7.63 40.82 10.63
C GLU A 87 6.49 41.16 11.60
N ALA A 88 5.42 40.36 11.58
CA ALA A 88 4.44 40.34 12.65
C ALA A 88 4.95 39.38 13.73
N LYS A 89 5.27 39.92 14.91
CA LYS A 89 5.52 39.14 16.12
C LYS A 89 4.28 38.29 16.43
N PRO A 90 4.39 36.98 16.71
CA PRO A 90 3.22 36.18 17.02
C PRO A 90 2.64 36.63 18.36
N SER A 91 1.39 37.10 18.33
CA SER A 91 0.56 37.38 19.49
C SER A 91 0.27 36.06 20.22
N SER A 92 0.91 35.86 21.37
CA SER A 92 0.99 34.59 22.10
C SER A 92 -0.26 34.24 22.93
N THR A 93 -1.47 34.52 22.45
CA THR A 93 -2.69 34.20 23.24
C THR A 93 -3.86 33.64 22.43
N MET A 94 -3.86 33.78 21.10
CA MET A 94 -4.84 33.11 20.21
C MET A 94 -4.20 32.02 19.33
N ALA A 95 -2.86 31.98 19.27
CA ALA A 95 -2.11 31.04 18.45
C ALA A 95 -2.08 29.61 19.01
N SER A 96 -2.38 29.39 20.30
CA SER A 96 -2.25 28.06 20.90
C SER A 96 -3.37 27.09 20.51
N VAL A 97 -4.53 27.57 20.07
CA VAL A 97 -5.68 26.69 19.72
C VAL A 97 -5.65 26.30 18.23
N GLU A 98 -5.25 27.22 17.34
CA GLU A 98 -5.07 26.91 15.92
C GLU A 98 -3.88 25.98 15.68
N THR A 99 -2.78 26.16 16.44
CA THR A 99 -1.64 25.23 16.39
C THR A 99 -2.02 23.82 16.85
N ASP A 100 -2.86 23.70 17.88
CA ASP A 100 -3.28 22.39 18.38
C ASP A 100 -4.12 21.62 17.36
N ASP A 101 -4.98 22.31 16.60
CA ASP A 101 -5.81 21.68 15.57
C ASP A 101 -5.02 21.36 14.29
N GLU A 102 -4.06 22.19 13.91
CA GLU A 102 -3.10 21.90 12.83
C GLU A 102 -2.18 20.73 13.20
N GLU A 103 -1.67 20.69 14.43
CA GLU A 103 -0.87 19.58 14.95
C GLU A 103 -1.68 18.27 14.95
N ARG A 104 -2.95 18.31 15.36
CA ARG A 104 -3.85 17.14 15.27
C ARG A 104 -4.09 16.72 13.82
N ALA A 105 -4.25 17.65 12.90
CA ALA A 105 -4.42 17.34 11.48
C ALA A 105 -3.15 16.70 10.90
N ASN A 106 -1.97 17.23 11.23
CA ASN A 106 -0.68 16.69 10.81
C ASN A 106 -0.46 15.28 11.36
N LEU A 107 -0.78 15.04 12.64
CA LEU A 107 -0.71 13.70 13.23
C LEU A 107 -1.66 12.72 12.53
N ARG A 108 -2.86 13.15 12.15
CA ARG A 108 -3.80 12.31 11.37
C ARG A 108 -3.24 11.98 9.99
N ASN A 109 -2.74 12.99 9.29
CA ASN A 109 -2.14 12.82 7.97
C ASN A 109 -0.93 11.87 8.01
N ASP A 110 -0.07 12.01 9.03
CA ASP A 110 1.07 11.12 9.24
C ASP A 110 0.64 9.68 9.53
N LEU A 111 -0.42 9.47 10.33
CA LEU A 111 -0.97 8.14 10.58
C LEU A 111 -1.57 7.52 9.32
N GLU A 112 -2.26 8.32 8.49
CA GLU A 112 -2.80 7.88 7.21
C GLU A 112 -1.69 7.53 6.23
N LEU A 113 -0.64 8.35 6.14
CA LEU A 113 0.54 8.08 5.32
C LEU A 113 1.25 6.81 5.78
N GLN A 114 1.43 6.61 7.09
CA GLN A 114 2.03 5.39 7.63
C GLN A 114 1.23 4.14 7.28
N ARG A 115 -0.10 4.19 7.37
CA ARG A 115 -0.98 3.08 6.96
C ARG A 115 -0.87 2.81 5.47
N LEU A 116 -0.93 3.85 4.64
CA LEU A 116 -0.82 3.74 3.19
C LEU A 116 0.50 3.07 2.78
N LEU A 117 1.63 3.50 3.33
CA LEU A 117 2.94 2.93 2.98
C LEU A 117 3.08 1.46 3.38
N LYS A 118 2.52 1.07 4.53
CA LYS A 118 2.57 -0.32 5.01
C LYS A 118 1.59 -1.24 4.27
N GLU A 119 0.43 -0.71 3.92
CA GLU A 119 -0.66 -1.45 3.25
C GLU A 119 -0.55 -1.37 1.72
N ALA A 120 0.36 -0.57 1.14
CA ALA A 120 0.51 -0.36 -0.30
C ALA A 120 0.61 -1.67 -1.10
N HIS A 121 1.30 -2.69 -0.58
CA HIS A 121 1.39 -3.99 -1.24
C HIS A 121 0.03 -4.73 -1.31
N LEU A 122 -0.88 -4.48 -0.37
CA LEU A 122 -2.24 -5.01 -0.44
C LEU A 122 -3.15 -4.21 -1.38
N LEU A 123 -2.74 -3.01 -1.83
CA LEU A 123 -3.50 -2.16 -2.74
C LEU A 123 -2.92 -2.15 -4.16
N ASP A 124 -1.75 -2.74 -4.35
CA ASP A 124 -1.02 -2.74 -5.62
C ASP A 124 -1.73 -3.60 -6.68
N PRO A 125 -2.18 -3.02 -7.81
CA PRO A 125 -2.83 -3.74 -8.91
C PRO A 125 -2.02 -4.92 -9.44
N LEU A 126 -0.70 -4.86 -9.36
CA LEU A 126 0.18 -5.94 -9.83
C LEU A 126 0.09 -7.19 -8.94
N THR A 127 -0.29 -7.02 -7.67
CA THR A 127 -0.58 -8.15 -6.77
C THR A 127 -1.92 -8.80 -7.08
N PHE A 128 -2.85 -8.06 -7.71
CA PHE A 128 -4.17 -8.54 -8.11
C PHE A 128 -4.22 -9.19 -9.49
N GLY A 129 -3.10 -9.17 -10.24
CA GLY A 129 -2.83 -9.96 -11.45
C GLY A 129 -4.03 -10.26 -12.35
N ASN A 130 -4.17 -9.50 -13.45
CA ASN A 130 -5.01 -9.73 -14.63
C ASN A 130 -5.80 -11.06 -14.61
N GLY A 131 -7.02 -11.04 -14.06
CA GLY A 131 -7.94 -12.18 -14.11
C GLY A 131 -8.70 -12.47 -12.82
N ALA A 132 -8.23 -11.98 -11.66
CA ALA A 132 -9.02 -12.04 -10.43
C ALA A 132 -9.95 -10.82 -10.33
N VAL A 133 -11.07 -10.86 -11.04
CA VAL A 133 -12.20 -9.89 -11.05
C VAL A 133 -12.86 -9.68 -9.65
N GLY A 134 -12.20 -10.02 -8.54
CA GLY A 134 -12.85 -9.87 -7.24
C GLY A 134 -12.10 -10.42 -6.05
N ASP A 135 -10.90 -9.90 -5.77
CA ASP A 135 -10.58 -9.71 -4.35
C ASP A 135 -11.53 -8.63 -3.83
N ARG A 136 -12.73 -9.08 -3.43
CA ARG A 136 -13.83 -8.25 -2.94
C ARG A 136 -13.23 -7.22 -1.98
N PRO A 137 -13.59 -5.92 -2.07
CA PRO A 137 -13.00 -4.87 -1.23
C PRO A 137 -13.06 -5.22 0.27
N GLY A 138 -14.02 -6.06 0.68
CA GLY A 138 -14.10 -6.62 2.02
C GLY A 138 -12.88 -7.44 2.46
N LYS A 139 -12.29 -8.31 1.61
CA LYS A 139 -11.14 -9.16 2.00
C LYS A 139 -9.87 -8.33 2.21
N ILE A 140 -9.60 -7.40 1.29
CA ILE A 140 -8.48 -6.46 1.40
C ILE A 140 -8.65 -5.61 2.66
N ARG A 141 -9.86 -5.09 2.90
CA ARG A 141 -10.19 -4.34 4.11
C ARG A 141 -9.95 -5.14 5.39
N LEU A 142 -10.34 -6.41 5.44
CA LEU A 142 -10.10 -7.27 6.61
C LEU A 142 -8.59 -7.49 6.85
N LYS A 143 -7.81 -7.73 5.80
CA LYS A 143 -6.35 -7.86 5.90
C LYS A 143 -5.69 -6.56 6.36
N ALA A 144 -6.12 -5.42 5.83
CA ALA A 144 -5.64 -4.11 6.25
C ALA A 144 -5.96 -3.83 7.73
N VAL A 145 -7.19 -4.14 8.17
CA VAL A 145 -7.57 -4.03 9.59
C VAL A 145 -6.74 -4.96 10.49
N ASP A 146 -6.47 -6.19 10.06
CA ASP A 146 -5.62 -7.13 10.80
C ASP A 146 -4.17 -6.62 10.95
N LEU A 147 -3.59 -6.06 9.87
CA LEU A 147 -2.26 -5.41 9.94
C LEU A 147 -2.25 -4.23 10.92
N ARG A 148 -3.29 -3.38 10.91
CA ARG A 148 -3.42 -2.27 11.87
C ARG A 148 -3.50 -2.77 13.31
N LEU A 149 -4.23 -3.86 13.56
CA LEU A 149 -4.29 -4.47 14.88
C LEU A 149 -2.93 -5.04 15.30
N GLN A 150 -2.21 -5.68 14.38
CA GLN A 150 -0.86 -6.19 14.63
C GLN A 150 0.13 -5.06 14.98
N GLU A 151 0.04 -3.90 14.31
CA GLU A 151 0.83 -2.71 14.61
C GLU A 151 0.56 -2.14 16.00
N LEU A 152 -0.71 -2.20 16.44
CA LEU A 152 -1.10 -1.85 17.81
C LEU A 152 -0.64 -2.89 18.85
N GLY A 153 -0.06 -4.01 18.41
CA GLY A 153 0.49 -5.05 19.28
C GLY A 153 -0.37 -6.30 19.41
N ALA A 154 -1.42 -6.46 18.60
CA ALA A 154 -2.15 -7.71 18.53
C ALA A 154 -1.24 -8.85 18.05
N ARG A 155 -1.36 -10.02 18.68
CA ARG A 155 -0.60 -11.21 18.29
C ARG A 155 -1.41 -11.96 17.25
N SER A 156 -0.83 -12.18 16.07
CA SER A 156 -1.42 -13.05 15.07
C SER A 156 -1.16 -14.51 15.44
N GLU A 157 -2.24 -15.29 15.50
CA GLU A 157 -2.15 -16.74 15.68
C GLU A 157 -1.99 -17.42 14.31
N GLN A 158 -1.06 -18.37 14.22
CA GLN A 158 -0.89 -19.17 13.02
C GLN A 158 -1.97 -20.26 12.97
N GLU A 159 -2.63 -20.42 11.83
CA GLU A 159 -3.56 -21.53 11.60
C GLU A 159 -2.87 -22.89 11.82
N LYS A 160 -3.58 -23.83 12.46
CA LYS A 160 -3.06 -25.15 12.81
C LYS A 160 -2.82 -25.99 11.54
N MET A 161 -1.60 -25.92 11.01
CA MET A 161 -1.16 -26.71 9.87
C MET A 161 -0.25 -27.89 10.26
N PRO A 162 -0.33 -29.05 9.58
CA PRO A 162 0.64 -30.13 9.74
C PRO A 162 2.07 -29.69 9.46
N MET A 163 3.03 -30.27 10.18
CA MET A 163 4.42 -29.82 10.14
C MET A 163 5.05 -29.90 8.73
N GLN A 164 4.74 -30.95 7.97
CA GLN A 164 5.26 -31.15 6.61
C GLN A 164 4.78 -30.05 5.66
N HIS A 165 3.48 -29.75 5.66
CA HIS A 165 2.89 -28.67 4.84
C HIS A 165 3.46 -27.31 5.22
N ARG A 166 3.55 -27.02 6.53
CA ARG A 166 4.13 -25.75 7.01
C ARG A 166 5.56 -25.58 6.52
N LYS A 167 6.40 -26.61 6.65
CA LYS A 167 7.79 -26.60 6.15
C LYS A 167 7.84 -26.42 4.64
N GLY A 168 6.97 -27.10 3.89
CA GLY A 168 6.90 -27.00 2.43
C GLY A 168 6.52 -25.59 1.95
N ILE A 169 5.52 -24.95 2.58
CA ILE A 169 5.09 -23.59 2.24
C ILE A 169 6.21 -22.58 2.50
N ILE A 170 6.86 -22.67 3.67
CA ILE A 170 7.98 -21.80 4.02
C ILE A 170 9.13 -21.99 3.04
N ALA A 171 9.53 -23.24 2.79
CA ALA A 171 10.61 -23.55 1.85
C ALA A 171 10.30 -23.03 0.43
N LYS A 172 9.07 -23.17 -0.05
CA LYS A 172 8.66 -22.66 -1.37
C LYS A 172 8.65 -21.14 -1.42
N LYS A 173 8.22 -20.47 -0.33
CA LYS A 173 8.30 -19.01 -0.20
C LYS A 173 9.75 -18.54 -0.26
N ASP A 174 10.64 -19.20 0.48
CA ASP A 174 12.07 -18.89 0.50
C ASP A 174 12.70 -19.13 -0.87
N GLN A 175 12.39 -20.25 -1.54
CA GLN A 175 12.87 -20.54 -2.89
C GLN A 175 12.43 -19.49 -3.91
N ARG A 176 11.18 -19.02 -3.86
CA ARG A 176 10.68 -17.97 -4.74
C ARG A 176 11.42 -16.65 -4.51
N GLU A 177 11.66 -16.29 -3.26
CA GLU A 177 12.39 -15.09 -2.90
C GLU A 177 13.88 -15.17 -3.30
N ILE A 178 14.51 -16.34 -3.14
CA ILE A 178 15.88 -16.59 -3.58
C ILE A 178 15.99 -16.43 -5.11
N LYS A 179 15.05 -17.00 -5.87
CA LYS A 179 15.00 -16.85 -7.33
C LYS A 179 14.84 -15.38 -7.74
N ARG A 180 13.85 -14.66 -7.18
CA ARG A 180 13.62 -13.23 -7.42
C ARG A 180 14.88 -12.39 -7.17
N ARG A 181 15.61 -12.66 -6.09
CA ARG A 181 16.86 -11.96 -5.76
C ARG A 181 18.01 -12.30 -6.68
N LYS A 182 18.13 -13.58 -7.06
CA LYS A 182 19.17 -14.03 -7.98
C LYS A 182 18.96 -13.38 -9.35
N GLU A 183 17.73 -13.45 -9.87
CA GLU A 183 17.34 -12.83 -11.14
C GLU A 183 17.52 -11.30 -11.09
N ALA A 184 17.10 -10.64 -10.01
CA ALA A 184 17.31 -9.20 -9.86
C ALA A 184 18.80 -8.83 -9.81
N LYS A 185 19.63 -9.63 -9.12
CA LYS A 185 21.09 -9.42 -9.08
C LYS A 185 21.73 -9.62 -10.46
N GLU A 186 21.29 -10.62 -11.21
CA GLU A 186 21.77 -10.90 -12.56
C GLU A 186 21.34 -9.81 -13.54
N ASN A 187 20.13 -9.26 -13.37
CA ASN A 187 19.58 -8.19 -14.21
C ASN A 187 19.97 -6.77 -13.74
N GLY A 188 20.73 -6.64 -12.64
CA GLY A 188 21.13 -5.33 -12.08
C GLY A 188 20.00 -4.53 -11.40
N VAL A 189 18.87 -5.16 -11.07
CA VAL A 189 17.74 -4.54 -10.36
C VAL A 189 17.98 -4.55 -8.85
N ILE A 190 17.87 -3.39 -8.21
CA ILE A 190 18.05 -3.25 -6.76
C ILE A 190 16.74 -3.57 -6.05
N LEU A 191 16.76 -4.58 -5.17
CA LEU A 191 15.64 -4.94 -4.30
C LEU A 191 15.82 -4.41 -2.87
N GLU A 192 14.72 -4.40 -2.12
CA GLU A 192 14.68 -4.03 -0.71
C GLU A 192 15.59 -4.90 0.18
N ARG A 193 16.21 -4.25 1.17
CA ARG A 193 17.12 -4.92 2.11
C ARG A 193 16.30 -5.57 3.22
N LEU A 194 16.25 -6.91 3.25
CA LEU A 194 15.65 -7.62 4.37
C LEU A 194 16.48 -7.45 5.63
N GLN A 195 15.83 -6.98 6.69
CA GLN A 195 16.36 -7.06 8.03
C GLN A 195 16.40 -8.52 8.46
N LYS A 196 17.59 -9.04 8.79
CA LYS A 196 17.73 -10.40 9.31
C LYS A 196 17.06 -10.43 10.68
N THR A 197 15.94 -11.13 10.74
CA THR A 197 15.26 -11.52 11.98
C THR A 197 16.30 -12.12 12.93
N LYS A 198 16.57 -11.41 14.03
CA LYS A 198 17.53 -11.86 15.04
C LYS A 198 16.93 -13.08 15.71
N THR A 199 17.34 -14.27 15.28
CA THR A 199 17.08 -15.47 16.06
C THR A 199 17.62 -15.22 17.46
N LYS A 200 16.85 -15.55 18.50
CA LYS A 200 17.33 -15.44 19.88
C LYS A 200 18.56 -16.33 19.99
N GLN A 201 19.74 -15.74 19.80
CA GLN A 201 21.02 -16.43 19.86
C GLN A 201 21.13 -16.96 21.28
N ARG A 202 20.89 -18.27 21.45
CA ARG A 202 21.25 -18.94 22.70
C ARG A 202 22.75 -18.67 22.88
N LYS A 203 23.15 -18.19 24.06
CA LYS A 203 24.57 -17.96 24.36
C LYS A 203 25.31 -19.25 24.02
N ARG A 204 26.31 -19.17 23.13
CA ARG A 204 27.12 -20.33 22.75
C ARG A 204 27.69 -20.94 24.03
N GLU A 205 27.50 -22.23 24.20
CA GLU A 205 28.06 -22.96 25.34
C GLU A 205 29.58 -22.78 25.32
N ARG A 206 30.09 -22.21 26.41
CA ARG A 206 31.52 -22.10 26.65
C ARG A 206 31.91 -23.42 27.28
N GLY A 207 32.56 -24.30 26.51
CA GLY A 207 32.92 -25.65 26.95
C GLY A 207 33.67 -25.67 28.29
N ILE A 208 33.67 -26.84 28.93
CA ILE A 208 34.37 -27.10 30.20
C ILE A 208 35.83 -27.40 29.86
N GLY A 209 36.64 -26.36 29.69
CA GLY A 209 38.05 -26.54 29.30
C GLY A 209 38.90 -25.28 29.39
N VAL A 210 38.41 -24.26 30.09
CA VAL A 210 39.21 -23.05 30.34
C VAL A 210 40.08 -23.34 31.57
N PRO A 211 41.42 -23.24 31.47
CA PRO A 211 42.29 -23.41 32.64
C PRO A 211 41.94 -22.38 33.72
N SER A 212 42.00 -22.78 34.99
CA SER A 212 41.68 -21.89 36.12
C SER A 212 42.71 -20.78 36.32
N VAL A 213 43.94 -20.99 35.85
CA VAL A 213 45.05 -20.03 35.92
C VAL A 213 45.26 -19.34 34.57
N GLY A 214 45.43 -18.03 34.60
CA GLY A 214 45.74 -17.24 33.41
C GLY A 214 44.63 -17.16 32.34
N LYS A 215 44.99 -16.66 31.16
CA LYS A 215 44.08 -16.51 30.01
C LYS A 215 44.60 -17.34 28.84
N PHE A 216 43.83 -18.34 28.43
CA PHE A 216 44.14 -19.13 27.23
C PHE A 216 43.66 -18.38 25.98
N ARG A 217 44.58 -18.02 25.08
CA ARG A 217 44.28 -17.33 23.82
C ARG A 217 45.13 -17.94 22.71
N GLY A 218 44.49 -18.44 21.65
CA GLY A 218 45.19 -18.91 20.45
C GLY A 218 46.19 -20.04 20.68
N GLY A 219 45.92 -20.97 21.62
CA GLY A 219 46.83 -22.07 21.92
C GLY A 219 47.89 -21.76 22.99
N THR A 220 48.04 -20.50 23.38
CA THR A 220 49.01 -20.07 24.40
C THR A 220 48.31 -19.71 25.70
N LEU A 221 48.84 -20.23 26.81
CA LEU A 221 48.43 -19.84 28.15
C LEU A 221 49.23 -18.61 28.61
N LYS A 222 48.54 -17.49 28.84
CA LYS A 222 49.17 -16.28 29.39
C LYS A 222 48.96 -16.24 30.90
N LEU A 223 50.03 -16.35 31.66
CA LEU A 223 50.04 -16.27 33.13
C LEU A 223 50.43 -14.87 33.59
N SER A 224 49.82 -14.37 34.66
CA SER A 224 50.26 -13.15 35.33
C SER A 224 51.37 -13.43 36.35
N SER A 225 52.16 -12.43 36.71
CA SER A 225 53.17 -12.57 37.77
C SER A 225 52.56 -12.99 39.11
N ASN A 226 51.32 -12.60 39.39
CA ASN A 226 50.58 -13.03 40.57
C ASN A 226 50.18 -14.51 40.50
N ASP A 227 49.77 -15.01 39.34
CA ASP A 227 49.45 -16.45 39.15
C ASP A 227 50.70 -17.31 39.35
N ILE A 228 51.86 -16.83 38.91
CA ILE A 228 53.13 -17.54 39.12
C ILE A 228 53.49 -17.56 40.61
N ARG A 229 53.34 -16.41 41.29
CA ARG A 229 53.62 -16.30 42.73
C ARG A 229 52.66 -17.12 43.59
N SER A 230 51.39 -17.24 43.21
CA SER A 230 50.41 -18.04 43.96
C SER A 230 50.67 -19.53 43.85
N ILE A 231 51.11 -20.01 42.67
CA ILE A 231 51.51 -21.40 42.47
C ILE A 231 52.79 -21.75 43.26
N HIS A 232 53.75 -20.84 43.34
CA HIS A 232 55.02 -21.09 44.03
C HIS A 232 54.95 -21.00 45.57
N ARG A 233 53.87 -20.42 46.12
CA ARG A 233 53.68 -20.26 47.58
C ARG A 233 52.93 -21.46 48.20
N HIS A 234 52.53 -22.42 47.39
CA HIS A 234 51.87 -23.66 47.81
C HIS A 234 52.81 -24.84 47.65
#